data_AF-A0A7X6WI28-F1
#
_entry.id   AF-A0A7X6WI28-F1
#
_cell.length_a   1.000
_cell.length_b   1.000
_cell.length_c   1.000
_cell.angle_alpha   90.00
_cell.angle_beta   90.00
_cell.angle_gamma   90.00
#
_symmetry.space_group_name_H-M   'P 1'
#
loop_
_entity.id
_entity.type
_entity.pdbx_description
1 polymer ?
#
loop_
_entity_poly.entity_id
_entity_poly.type
_entity_poly.pdbx_seq_one_letter_code
_entity_poly.pdbx_strand_id
1 'polypeptide(L)'
;MDKLKEKVSTFVKGFIQGDWITKTSYVIMGAGSLFRKQFVRGITYLGLQIMILAYLFNSGFSRIAGLRHLGTQTQGQVFDEGRGIYIYTQGDNSMLFLLFGVLAIFIILALIGIYFLSVFNAIENQKMVENNQKLPSFRDDIGALLNEKFHISVLTLPTILTFAFTILPLVFMILIAFTNFDQYHQPPGNLFTWVGLTNFIKVLSGQGNISYTFFEILKWTFVWAFFATFLNYVLGMLLAMLINAKGIKIKKFWRTIFIITIAVPQFVSLLLMRNLLADQGSLNVFLMNSGLLNTPIRFLSDPTLAKITVIIINCWVGIPYSMLITSGILMNIPQDMYESADIDGATPWIKFKKITLPYMLSVTAPYLITQFVGNINNFNVIFLLTGGGPLTLEYHQAGKTDLLVTWLYKLTVNQKDYSLASVIGIIIFVITATLSLVVFRKVMSSEREFG
;
A
#
# COMPACT_ATOMS: atom_id res chain seq x y z
N MET A 1 -13.83 -22.50 -1.49
CA MET A 1 -13.17 -23.78 -1.15
C MET A 1 -13.53 -24.87 -2.16
N ASP A 2 -14.74 -24.84 -2.74
CA ASP A 2 -15.24 -25.89 -3.65
C ASP A 2 -14.54 -25.93 -5.01
N LYS A 3 -14.25 -24.77 -5.62
CA LYS A 3 -13.46 -24.70 -6.87
C LYS A 3 -12.05 -25.30 -6.76
N LEU A 4 -11.44 -25.23 -5.56
CA LEU A 4 -10.12 -25.81 -5.34
C LEU A 4 -10.22 -27.34 -5.25
N LYS A 5 -11.22 -27.85 -4.51
CA LYS A 5 -11.50 -29.30 -4.43
C LYS A 5 -11.82 -29.89 -5.81
N GLU A 6 -12.57 -29.17 -6.64
CA GLU A 6 -12.89 -29.56 -8.01
C GLU A 6 -11.65 -29.65 -8.90
N LYS A 7 -10.76 -28.65 -8.84
CA LYS A 7 -9.49 -28.66 -9.59
C LYS A 7 -8.57 -29.80 -9.14
N VAL A 8 -8.46 -30.04 -7.83
CA VAL A 8 -7.67 -31.15 -7.28
C VAL A 8 -8.24 -32.50 -7.71
N SER A 9 -9.56 -32.69 -7.62
CA SER A 9 -10.24 -33.90 -8.13
C SER A 9 -9.99 -34.09 -9.62
N THR A 10 -10.06 -33.02 -10.42
CA THR A 10 -9.82 -33.08 -11.87
C THR A 10 -8.38 -33.47 -12.19
N PHE A 11 -7.41 -32.92 -11.45
CA PHE A 11 -6.00 -33.29 -11.58
C PHE A 11 -5.78 -34.77 -11.24
N VAL A 12 -6.30 -35.26 -10.10
CA VAL A 12 -6.15 -36.66 -9.70
C VAL A 12 -6.84 -37.62 -10.70
N LYS A 13 -8.05 -37.30 -11.14
CA LYS A 13 -8.77 -38.09 -12.15
C LYS A 13 -8.01 -38.10 -13.48
N GLY A 14 -7.46 -36.97 -13.91
CA GLY A 14 -6.63 -36.88 -15.12
C GLY A 14 -5.36 -37.74 -15.05
N PHE A 15 -4.78 -37.93 -13.87
CA PHE A 15 -3.62 -38.81 -13.71
C PHE A 15 -4.01 -40.29 -13.76
N ILE A 16 -5.11 -40.68 -13.11
CA ILE A 16 -5.54 -42.09 -13.03
C ILE A 16 -6.16 -42.54 -14.37
N GLN A 17 -7.12 -41.77 -14.87
CA GLN A 17 -7.97 -42.10 -16.02
C GLN A 17 -7.46 -41.50 -17.34
N GLY A 18 -6.38 -40.71 -17.31
CA GLY A 18 -5.82 -40.10 -18.51
C GLY A 18 -5.22 -41.11 -19.48
N ASP A 19 -5.33 -40.80 -20.77
CA ASP A 19 -4.60 -41.51 -21.83
C ASP A 19 -3.07 -41.35 -21.65
N TRP A 20 -2.30 -42.20 -22.32
CA TRP A 20 -0.83 -42.16 -22.22
C TRP A 20 -0.28 -40.79 -22.62
N ILE A 21 -0.93 -40.11 -23.57
CA ILE A 21 -0.59 -38.75 -24.04
C ILE A 21 -0.76 -37.72 -22.92
N THR A 22 -1.87 -37.74 -22.19
CA THR A 22 -2.14 -36.80 -21.09
C THR A 22 -1.22 -37.09 -19.91
N LYS A 23 -0.94 -38.37 -19.63
CA LYS A 23 0.04 -38.78 -18.61
C LYS A 23 1.46 -38.24 -18.90
N THR A 24 1.88 -38.15 -20.16
CA THR A 24 3.18 -37.54 -20.48
C THR A 24 3.29 -36.07 -20.06
N SER A 25 2.17 -35.34 -20.00
CA SER A 25 2.15 -33.92 -19.60
C SER A 25 2.44 -33.69 -18.11
N TYR A 26 2.31 -34.75 -17.29
CA TYR A 26 2.69 -34.70 -15.88
C TYR A 26 4.20 -34.73 -15.67
N VAL A 27 4.95 -35.23 -16.66
CA VAL A 27 6.41 -35.34 -16.62
C VAL A 27 7.06 -34.21 -17.42
N ILE A 28 6.55 -33.95 -18.63
CA ILE A 28 7.08 -32.96 -19.56
C ILE A 28 5.96 -31.99 -19.93
N MET A 29 6.13 -30.72 -19.58
CA MET A 29 5.17 -29.67 -19.89
C MET A 29 5.01 -29.54 -21.40
N GLY A 30 3.76 -29.50 -21.86
CA GLY A 30 3.43 -29.37 -23.29
C GLY A 30 3.47 -30.67 -24.08
N ALA A 31 3.94 -31.80 -23.53
CA ALA A 31 4.02 -33.07 -24.25
C ALA A 31 2.66 -33.55 -24.77
N GLY A 32 1.60 -33.45 -23.98
CA GLY A 32 0.24 -33.80 -24.40
C GLY A 32 -0.28 -32.94 -25.55
N SER A 33 0.09 -31.65 -25.59
CA SER A 33 -0.22 -30.77 -26.72
C SER A 33 0.60 -31.12 -27.96
N LEU A 34 1.88 -31.50 -27.80
CA LEU A 34 2.74 -31.94 -28.91
C LEU A 34 2.20 -33.21 -29.58
N PHE A 35 1.89 -34.25 -28.80
CA PHE A 35 1.36 -35.50 -29.33
C PHE A 35 -0.03 -35.33 -29.99
N ARG A 36 -0.80 -34.32 -29.58
CA ARG A 36 -2.08 -33.94 -30.21
C ARG A 36 -1.93 -32.95 -31.38
N LYS A 37 -0.72 -32.78 -31.93
CA LYS A 37 -0.39 -31.89 -33.07
C LYS A 37 -0.57 -30.38 -32.82
N GLN A 38 -0.71 -29.95 -31.55
CA GLN A 38 -0.69 -28.53 -31.17
C GLN A 38 0.76 -28.07 -30.93
N PHE A 39 1.57 -28.04 -32.00
CA PHE A 39 3.02 -27.82 -31.92
C PHE A 39 3.41 -26.51 -31.24
N VAL A 40 2.79 -25.39 -31.62
CA VAL A 40 3.15 -24.06 -31.07
C VAL A 40 2.96 -24.03 -29.56
N ARG A 41 1.80 -24.48 -29.07
CA ARG A 41 1.46 -24.52 -27.65
C ARG A 41 2.37 -25.48 -26.88
N GLY A 42 2.62 -26.66 -27.44
CA GLY A 42 3.52 -27.65 -26.86
C GLY A 42 4.96 -27.16 -26.74
N ILE A 43 5.51 -26.56 -27.79
CA ILE A 43 6.86 -25.98 -27.81
C ILE A 43 6.97 -24.83 -26.81
N THR A 44 5.97 -23.96 -26.70
CA THR A 44 5.98 -22.85 -25.74
C THR A 44 6.07 -23.36 -24.30
N TYR A 45 5.25 -24.34 -23.92
CA TYR A 45 5.30 -24.91 -22.56
C TYR A 45 6.62 -25.63 -22.28
N LEU A 46 7.11 -26.41 -23.25
CA LEU A 46 8.38 -27.11 -23.13
C LEU A 46 9.56 -26.12 -23.04
N GLY A 47 9.58 -25.09 -23.87
CA GLY A 47 10.60 -24.05 -23.89
C GLY A 47 10.64 -23.28 -22.57
N LEU A 48 9.49 -22.91 -22.01
CA LEU A 48 9.40 -22.29 -20.68
C LEU A 48 9.92 -23.22 -19.58
N GLN A 49 9.58 -24.52 -19.62
CA GLN A 49 10.09 -25.50 -18.67
C GLN A 49 11.63 -25.60 -18.74
N ILE A 50 12.19 -25.76 -19.95
CA ILE A 50 13.64 -25.88 -20.16
C ILE A 50 14.35 -24.60 -19.71
N MET A 51 13.86 -23.42 -20.12
CA MET A 51 14.45 -22.14 -19.77
C MET A 51 14.50 -21.91 -18.26
N ILE A 52 13.39 -22.18 -17.56
CA ILE A 52 13.34 -22.01 -16.11
C ILE A 52 14.21 -23.05 -15.39
N LEU A 53 14.18 -24.32 -15.82
CA LEU A 53 15.05 -25.34 -15.25
C LEU A 53 16.53 -25.03 -15.47
N ALA A 54 16.92 -24.58 -16.67
CA ALA A 54 18.27 -24.15 -16.96
C ALA A 54 18.72 -23.00 -16.04
N TYR A 55 17.85 -22.01 -15.81
CA TYR A 55 18.11 -20.96 -14.83
C TYR A 55 18.27 -21.52 -13.40
N LEU A 56 17.39 -22.44 -12.97
CA LEU A 56 17.43 -23.03 -11.63
C LEU A 56 18.70 -23.83 -11.38
N PHE A 57 19.12 -24.67 -12.34
CA PHE A 57 20.36 -25.45 -12.24
C PHE A 57 21.62 -24.59 -12.31
N ASN A 58 21.64 -23.56 -13.16
CA ASN A 58 22.83 -22.72 -13.31
C ASN A 58 23.01 -21.74 -12.13
N SER A 59 21.91 -21.19 -11.61
CA SER A 59 22.01 -20.14 -10.59
C SER A 59 20.89 -20.15 -9.55
N GLY A 60 19.66 -20.52 -9.90
CA GLY A 60 18.51 -20.36 -9.01
C GLY A 60 18.64 -21.12 -7.69
N PHE A 61 19.05 -22.39 -7.70
CA PHE A 61 19.25 -23.15 -6.46
C PHE A 61 20.34 -22.55 -5.57
N SER A 62 21.42 -22.05 -6.18
CA SER A 62 22.48 -21.34 -5.46
C SER A 62 21.97 -20.04 -4.84
N ARG A 63 21.17 -19.24 -5.56
CA ARG A 63 20.54 -18.02 -5.04
C ARG A 63 19.59 -18.30 -3.86
N ILE A 64 18.85 -19.41 -3.91
CA ILE A 64 17.97 -19.84 -2.81
C ILE A 64 18.79 -20.30 -1.61
N ALA A 65 19.84 -21.10 -1.82
CA ALA A 65 20.74 -21.51 -0.74
C ALA A 65 21.37 -20.29 -0.06
N GLY A 66 21.71 -19.27 -0.87
CA GLY A 66 22.23 -17.98 -0.44
C GLY A 66 21.33 -17.18 0.52
N LEU A 67 20.02 -17.44 0.52
CA LEU A 67 19.11 -16.83 1.49
C LEU A 67 19.43 -17.21 2.93
N ARG A 68 20.08 -18.36 3.18
CA ARG A 68 20.35 -18.83 4.53
C ARG A 68 21.41 -18.00 5.24
N HIS A 69 22.44 -17.57 4.52
CA HIS A 69 23.61 -16.90 5.11
C HIS A 69 23.73 -15.42 4.69
N LEU A 70 23.08 -14.99 3.61
CA LEU A 70 23.07 -13.60 3.13
C LEU A 70 24.48 -13.06 2.82
N GLY A 71 25.33 -13.90 2.22
CA GLY A 71 26.75 -13.63 2.04
C GLY A 71 27.60 -14.23 3.16
N THR A 72 28.90 -14.34 2.92
CA THR A 72 29.89 -14.87 3.88
C THR A 72 31.17 -14.04 3.91
N GLN A 73 31.53 -13.41 2.80
CA GLN A 73 32.75 -12.62 2.68
C GLN A 73 32.43 -11.13 2.70
N THR A 74 32.92 -10.42 3.71
CA THR A 74 32.86 -8.96 3.78
C THR A 74 33.87 -8.34 2.82
N GLN A 75 33.56 -7.16 2.30
CA GLN A 75 34.53 -6.40 1.51
C GLN A 75 35.74 -6.02 2.38
N GLY A 76 36.95 -6.28 1.88
CA GLY A 76 38.18 -6.07 2.63
C GLY A 76 39.34 -5.65 1.73
N GLN A 77 40.37 -5.08 2.34
CA GLN A 77 41.63 -4.78 1.66
C GLN A 77 42.51 -6.04 1.73
N VAL A 78 42.81 -6.63 0.57
CA VAL A 78 43.77 -7.73 0.47
C VAL A 78 45.05 -7.16 -0.11
N PHE A 79 46.18 -7.41 0.57
CA PHE A 79 47.49 -6.99 0.09
C PHE A 79 47.90 -7.86 -1.10
N ASP A 80 48.02 -7.27 -2.28
CA ASP A 80 48.49 -7.98 -3.49
C ASP A 80 50.02 -7.90 -3.54
N GLU A 81 50.69 -8.99 -3.16
CA GLU A 81 52.16 -9.12 -3.13
C GLU A 81 52.80 -8.85 -4.51
N GLY A 82 52.06 -9.01 -5.61
CA GLY A 82 52.55 -8.76 -6.97
C GLY A 82 52.52 -7.28 -7.39
N ARG A 83 51.77 -6.43 -6.68
CA ARG A 83 51.63 -4.99 -6.99
C ARG A 83 52.05 -4.05 -5.86
N GLY A 84 52.32 -4.58 -4.66
CA GLY A 84 52.72 -3.79 -3.50
C GLY A 84 51.65 -2.80 -3.02
N ILE A 85 50.39 -3.00 -3.41
CA ILE A 85 49.25 -2.14 -3.09
C ILE A 85 48.11 -2.98 -2.49
N TYR A 86 47.35 -2.39 -1.57
CA TYR A 86 46.11 -2.96 -1.08
C TYR A 86 45.03 -2.85 -2.16
N ILE A 87 44.48 -3.99 -2.59
CA ILE A 87 43.37 -4.05 -3.55
C ILE A 87 42.10 -4.35 -2.77
N TYR A 88 41.04 -3.56 -3.01
CA TYR A 88 39.71 -3.85 -2.51
C TYR A 88 39.12 -5.03 -3.28
N THR A 89 39.02 -6.20 -2.65
CA THR A 89 38.30 -7.33 -3.22
C THR A 89 36.80 -7.10 -3.06
N GLN A 90 36.01 -7.26 -4.13
CA GLN A 90 34.55 -7.17 -4.01
C GLN A 90 34.05 -8.28 -3.08
N GLY A 91 33.48 -7.88 -1.94
CA GLY A 91 32.79 -8.80 -1.02
C GLY A 91 31.40 -9.18 -1.54
N ASP A 92 30.76 -10.09 -0.81
CA ASP A 92 29.37 -10.46 -1.05
C ASP A 92 28.43 -9.28 -0.82
N ASN A 93 27.23 -9.35 -1.36
CA ASN A 93 26.20 -8.33 -1.16
C ASN A 93 24.90 -8.96 -0.64
N SER A 94 24.68 -8.85 0.68
CA SER A 94 23.49 -9.39 1.37
C SER A 94 22.17 -8.96 0.74
N MET A 95 22.08 -7.72 0.25
CA MET A 95 20.89 -7.20 -0.43
C MET A 95 20.60 -7.97 -1.73
N LEU A 96 21.63 -8.24 -2.54
CA LEU A 96 21.47 -9.00 -3.78
C LEU A 96 21.16 -10.48 -3.51
N PHE A 97 21.76 -11.07 -2.48
CA PHE A 97 21.44 -12.43 -2.04
C PHE A 97 19.98 -12.56 -1.64
N LEU A 98 19.46 -11.60 -0.85
CA LEU A 98 18.06 -11.57 -0.46
C LEU A 98 17.13 -11.35 -1.66
N LEU A 99 17.40 -10.34 -2.51
CA LEU A 99 16.57 -10.00 -3.66
C LEU A 99 16.48 -11.15 -4.68
N PHE A 100 17.62 -11.68 -5.12
CA PHE A 100 17.64 -12.74 -6.14
C PHE A 100 17.20 -14.09 -5.58
N GLY A 101 17.42 -14.36 -4.30
CA GLY A 101 16.88 -15.55 -3.66
C GLY A 101 15.35 -15.53 -3.61
N VAL A 102 14.74 -14.40 -3.24
CA VAL A 102 13.27 -14.23 -3.27
C VAL A 102 12.74 -14.31 -4.70
N LEU A 103 13.41 -13.66 -5.66
CA LEU A 103 13.04 -13.76 -7.08
C LEU A 103 13.07 -15.21 -7.58
N ALA A 104 14.09 -15.99 -7.20
CA ALA A 104 14.19 -17.39 -7.57
C ALA A 104 13.03 -18.23 -7.00
N ILE A 105 12.57 -17.96 -5.76
CA ILE A 105 11.38 -18.59 -5.20
C ILE A 105 10.14 -18.26 -6.03
N PHE A 106 9.95 -16.99 -6.43
CA PHE A 106 8.83 -16.61 -7.29
C PHE A 106 8.89 -17.27 -8.68
N ILE A 107 10.09 -17.43 -9.25
CA ILE A 107 10.28 -18.17 -10.51
C ILE A 107 9.88 -19.64 -10.35
N ILE A 108 10.18 -20.28 -9.21
CA ILE A 108 9.71 -21.65 -8.92
C ILE A 108 8.18 -21.69 -8.78
N LEU A 109 7.57 -20.74 -8.08
CA LEU A 109 6.12 -20.66 -7.97
C LEU A 109 5.45 -20.45 -9.34
N ALA A 110 6.06 -19.63 -10.21
CA ALA A 110 5.62 -19.46 -11.59
C ALA A 110 5.74 -20.76 -12.39
N LEU A 111 6.85 -21.49 -12.26
CA LEU A 111 7.01 -22.81 -12.88
C LEU A 111 5.91 -23.78 -12.45
N ILE A 112 5.62 -23.85 -11.14
CA ILE A 112 4.54 -24.68 -10.59
C ILE A 112 3.17 -24.26 -11.17
N GLY A 113 2.91 -22.96 -11.25
CA GLY A 113 1.68 -22.43 -11.85
C GLY A 113 1.53 -22.80 -13.33
N ILE A 114 2.58 -22.61 -14.13
CA ILE A 114 2.59 -22.95 -15.56
C ILE A 114 2.51 -24.48 -15.75
N TYR A 115 3.12 -25.27 -14.88
CA TYR A 115 2.99 -26.73 -14.86
C TYR A 115 1.55 -27.17 -14.71
N PHE A 116 0.84 -26.67 -13.68
CA PHE A 116 -0.57 -26.98 -13.49
C PHE A 116 -1.43 -26.56 -14.69
N LEU A 117 -1.17 -25.37 -15.26
CA LEU A 117 -1.85 -24.93 -16.48
C LEU A 117 -1.61 -25.90 -17.65
N SER A 118 -0.37 -26.35 -17.84
CA SER A 118 -0.01 -27.31 -18.89
C SER A 118 -0.76 -28.64 -18.74
N VAL A 119 -0.82 -29.18 -17.51
CA VAL A 119 -1.54 -30.43 -17.21
C VAL A 119 -3.05 -30.27 -17.39
N PHE A 120 -3.66 -29.19 -16.88
CA PHE A 120 -5.09 -28.95 -17.07
C PHE A 120 -5.47 -28.81 -18.54
N ASN A 121 -4.63 -28.15 -19.33
CA ASN A 121 -4.83 -28.05 -20.77
C ASN A 121 -4.77 -29.42 -21.47
N ALA A 122 -3.88 -30.31 -21.04
CA ALA A 122 -3.81 -31.67 -21.57
C ALA A 122 -5.07 -32.49 -21.24
N ILE A 123 -5.59 -32.36 -20.01
CA ILE A 123 -6.84 -33.02 -19.58
C ILE A 123 -8.05 -32.47 -20.37
N GLU A 124 -8.11 -31.15 -20.58
CA GLU A 124 -9.19 -30.52 -21.35
C GLU A 124 -9.16 -30.98 -22.82
N ASN A 125 -7.97 -31.01 -23.42
CA ASN A 125 -7.76 -31.55 -24.76
C ASN A 125 -8.17 -33.04 -24.87
N GLN A 126 -7.97 -33.84 -23.81
CA GLN A 126 -8.45 -35.22 -23.75
C GLN A 126 -9.96 -35.30 -23.89
N LYS A 127 -10.67 -34.55 -23.05
CA LYS A 127 -12.14 -34.50 -23.06
C LYS A 127 -12.70 -34.03 -24.40
N MET A 128 -12.04 -33.05 -25.03
CA MET A 128 -12.45 -32.58 -26.36
C MET A 128 -12.32 -33.67 -27.42
N VAL A 129 -11.22 -34.43 -27.42
CA VAL A 129 -11.03 -35.54 -28.36
C VAL A 129 -12.02 -36.68 -28.10
N GLU A 130 -12.26 -37.05 -26.84
CA GLU A 130 -13.26 -38.07 -26.47
C GLU A 130 -14.68 -37.69 -26.90
N ASN A 131 -15.01 -36.39 -26.86
CA ASN A 131 -16.30 -35.85 -27.29
C ASN A 131 -16.37 -35.53 -28.80
N ASN A 132 -15.40 -35.98 -29.61
CA ASN A 132 -15.29 -35.68 -31.06
C ASN A 132 -15.29 -34.17 -31.39
N GLN A 133 -14.81 -33.33 -30.48
CA GLN A 133 -14.67 -31.89 -30.69
C GLN A 133 -13.31 -31.58 -31.35
N LYS A 134 -13.27 -30.52 -32.18
CA LYS A 134 -12.02 -30.04 -32.77
C LYS A 134 -11.14 -29.40 -31.68
N LEU A 135 -9.87 -29.79 -31.66
CA LEU A 135 -8.88 -29.15 -30.81
C LEU A 135 -8.63 -27.71 -31.27
N PRO A 136 -8.48 -26.75 -30.34
CA PRO A 136 -8.18 -25.38 -30.70
C PRO A 136 -6.82 -25.29 -31.39
N SER A 137 -6.78 -24.58 -32.52
CA SER A 137 -5.52 -24.25 -33.20
C SER A 137 -4.86 -23.03 -32.56
N PHE A 138 -3.59 -22.77 -32.89
CA PHE A 138 -2.90 -21.57 -32.42
C PHE A 138 -3.59 -20.27 -32.84
N ARG A 139 -4.22 -20.26 -34.02
CA ARG A 139 -5.00 -19.11 -34.50
C ARG A 139 -6.26 -18.92 -33.67
N ASP A 140 -6.90 -20.02 -33.27
CA ASP A 140 -8.08 -19.98 -32.39
C ASP A 140 -7.69 -19.53 -30.97
N ASP A 141 -6.52 -19.95 -30.46
CA ASP A 141 -6.00 -19.48 -29.18
C ASP A 141 -5.73 -17.96 -29.18
N ILE A 142 -5.12 -17.43 -30.26
CA ILE A 142 -4.93 -15.97 -30.42
C ILE A 142 -6.28 -15.27 -30.57
N GLY A 143 -7.18 -15.78 -31.40
CA GLY A 143 -8.51 -15.22 -31.61
C GLY A 143 -9.31 -15.17 -30.29
N ALA A 144 -9.24 -16.23 -29.50
CA ALA A 144 -9.85 -16.30 -28.18
C ALA A 144 -9.23 -15.27 -27.24
N LEU A 145 -7.89 -15.14 -27.19
CA LEU A 145 -7.21 -14.15 -26.37
C LEU A 145 -7.56 -12.70 -26.76
N LEU A 146 -7.86 -12.43 -28.03
CA LEU A 146 -8.24 -11.10 -28.50
C LEU A 146 -9.73 -10.80 -28.38
N ASN A 147 -10.58 -11.82 -28.19
CA ASN A 147 -12.04 -11.65 -28.15
C ASN A 147 -12.65 -12.22 -26.85
N GLU A 148 -12.88 -13.52 -26.77
CA GLU A 148 -13.55 -14.18 -25.63
C GLU A 148 -12.80 -14.03 -24.30
N LYS A 149 -11.47 -14.10 -24.35
CA LYS A 149 -10.52 -14.03 -23.23
C LYS A 149 -9.75 -12.71 -23.24
N PHE A 150 -10.32 -11.65 -23.82
CA PHE A 150 -9.70 -10.33 -23.90
C PHE A 150 -9.23 -9.80 -22.54
N HIS A 151 -10.00 -10.06 -21.48
CA HIS A 151 -9.62 -9.71 -20.11
C HIS A 151 -8.27 -10.33 -19.69
N ILE A 152 -7.93 -11.55 -20.13
CA ILE A 152 -6.64 -12.17 -19.83
C ILE A 152 -5.52 -11.41 -20.53
N SER A 153 -5.67 -11.12 -21.82
CA SER A 153 -4.67 -10.39 -22.60
C SER A 153 -4.39 -9.01 -22.02
N VAL A 154 -5.44 -8.25 -21.70
CA VAL A 154 -5.32 -6.91 -21.13
C VAL A 154 -4.73 -6.96 -19.72
N LEU A 155 -5.08 -7.95 -18.90
CA LEU A 155 -4.62 -8.04 -17.51
C LEU A 155 -3.24 -8.70 -17.36
N THR A 156 -2.73 -9.42 -18.36
CA THR A 156 -1.45 -10.13 -18.25
C THR A 156 -0.30 -9.18 -17.92
N LEU A 157 -0.15 -8.08 -18.67
CA LEU A 157 0.91 -7.10 -18.43
C LEU A 157 0.75 -6.39 -17.06
N PRO A 158 -0.41 -5.78 -16.71
CA PRO A 158 -0.62 -5.22 -15.38
C PRO A 158 -0.38 -6.22 -14.24
N THR A 159 -0.75 -7.48 -14.42
CA THR A 159 -0.51 -8.54 -13.43
C THR A 159 0.98 -8.78 -13.23
N ILE A 160 1.74 -8.97 -14.32
CA ILE A 160 3.21 -9.15 -14.26
C ILE A 160 3.87 -7.94 -13.60
N LEU A 161 3.48 -6.72 -13.98
CA LEU A 161 4.02 -5.50 -13.37
C LEU A 161 3.67 -5.38 -11.88
N THR A 162 2.45 -5.76 -11.48
CA THR A 162 2.06 -5.80 -10.06
C THR A 162 2.89 -6.81 -9.28
N PHE A 163 3.15 -8.00 -9.84
CA PHE A 163 4.04 -8.96 -9.20
C PHE A 163 5.48 -8.43 -9.07
N ALA A 164 6.03 -7.87 -10.15
CA ALA A 164 7.42 -7.41 -10.20
C ALA A 164 7.68 -6.16 -9.36
N PHE A 165 6.77 -5.19 -9.36
CA PHE A 165 6.97 -3.87 -8.75
C PHE A 165 6.21 -3.68 -7.43
N THR A 166 5.27 -4.57 -7.08
CA THR A 166 4.52 -4.48 -5.82
C THR A 166 4.78 -5.69 -4.93
N ILE A 167 4.52 -6.91 -5.41
CA ILE A 167 4.59 -8.10 -4.56
C ILE A 167 6.03 -8.49 -4.21
N LEU A 168 6.95 -8.46 -5.19
CA LEU A 168 8.35 -8.82 -4.96
C LEU A 168 9.04 -7.84 -3.98
N PRO A 169 8.98 -6.51 -4.15
CA PRO A 169 9.53 -5.56 -3.18
C PRO A 169 8.86 -5.66 -1.80
N LEU A 170 7.56 -5.96 -1.75
CA LEU A 170 6.85 -6.15 -0.48
C LEU A 170 7.42 -7.34 0.30
N VAL A 171 7.58 -8.50 -0.34
CA VAL A 171 8.18 -9.69 0.33
C VAL A 171 9.61 -9.40 0.74
N PHE A 172 10.39 -8.74 -0.12
CA PHE A 172 11.75 -8.32 0.20
C PHE A 172 11.80 -7.41 1.45
N MET A 173 10.94 -6.40 1.53
CA MET A 173 10.81 -5.52 2.71
C MET A 173 10.39 -6.31 3.96
N ILE A 174 9.43 -7.23 3.82
CA ILE A 174 9.01 -8.08 4.95
C ILE A 174 10.18 -8.87 5.51
N LEU A 175 11.03 -9.44 4.64
CA LEU A 175 12.19 -10.21 5.08
C LEU A 175 13.26 -9.35 5.75
N ILE A 176 13.46 -8.11 5.31
CA ILE A 176 14.39 -7.16 5.97
C ILE A 176 14.02 -6.93 7.44
N ALA A 177 12.73 -7.00 7.81
CA ALA A 177 12.32 -6.85 9.21
C ALA A 177 12.94 -7.91 10.14
N PHE A 178 13.37 -9.05 9.59
CA PHE A 178 13.99 -10.17 10.32
C PHE A 178 15.52 -10.18 10.22
N THR A 179 16.15 -9.14 9.68
CA THR A 179 17.60 -8.98 9.58
C THR A 179 18.12 -7.82 10.43
N ASN A 180 19.44 -7.68 10.59
CA ASN A 180 20.07 -6.50 11.19
C ASN A 180 20.46 -5.45 10.14
N PHE A 181 19.69 -5.30 9.05
CA PHE A 181 20.01 -4.33 8.00
C PHE A 181 19.78 -2.89 8.48
N ASP A 182 20.82 -2.31 9.09
CA ASP A 182 20.85 -0.97 9.66
C ASP A 182 22.07 -0.17 9.17
N GLN A 183 22.25 1.05 9.66
CA GLN A 183 23.35 1.94 9.27
C GLN A 183 24.76 1.34 9.39
N TYR A 184 24.95 0.33 10.25
CA TYR A 184 26.24 -0.33 10.46
C TYR A 184 26.45 -1.52 9.54
N HIS A 185 25.36 -2.12 9.01
CA HIS A 185 25.38 -3.29 8.15
C HIS A 185 24.96 -2.95 6.71
N GLN A 186 25.69 -2.03 6.07
CA GLN A 186 25.41 -1.54 4.72
C GLN A 186 26.20 -2.32 3.66
N PRO A 187 25.56 -3.15 2.81
CA PRO A 187 26.24 -3.82 1.71
C PRO A 187 26.68 -2.84 0.62
N PRO A 188 27.74 -3.14 -0.16
CA PRO A 188 28.58 -4.34 -0.10
C PRO A 188 29.68 -4.27 0.98
N GLY A 189 29.82 -3.15 1.69
CA GLY A 189 30.87 -2.96 2.70
C GLY A 189 30.73 -3.94 3.86
N ASN A 190 29.56 -3.91 4.51
CA ASN A 190 29.21 -4.80 5.61
C ASN A 190 27.99 -5.66 5.25
N LEU A 191 28.04 -6.94 5.62
CA LEU A 191 26.93 -7.87 5.43
C LEU A 191 25.91 -7.71 6.54
N PHE A 192 24.63 -7.95 6.23
CA PHE A 192 23.58 -8.13 7.22
C PHE A 192 23.19 -9.61 7.30
N THR A 193 22.74 -10.03 8.47
CA THR A 193 22.40 -11.40 8.85
C THR A 193 20.98 -11.48 9.42
N TRP A 194 20.45 -12.69 9.54
CA TRP A 194 19.16 -12.94 10.16
C TRP A 194 19.24 -12.79 11.68
N VAL A 195 18.30 -12.02 12.24
CA VAL A 195 18.13 -11.83 13.69
C VAL A 195 16.77 -12.30 14.19
N GLY A 196 15.96 -12.91 13.32
CA GLY A 196 14.64 -13.44 13.64
C GLY A 196 13.70 -12.33 14.15
N LEU A 197 13.06 -12.53 15.30
CA LEU A 197 12.07 -11.62 15.85
C LEU A 197 12.65 -10.47 16.69
N THR A 198 13.97 -10.32 16.74
CA THR A 198 14.64 -9.34 17.61
C THR A 198 14.12 -7.90 17.38
N ASN A 199 13.93 -7.49 16.13
CA ASN A 199 13.44 -6.14 15.83
C ASN A 199 11.97 -5.94 16.23
N PHE A 200 11.13 -6.96 16.09
CA PHE A 200 9.75 -6.92 16.57
C PHE A 200 9.70 -6.76 18.09
N ILE A 201 10.55 -7.49 18.82
CA ILE A 201 10.65 -7.38 20.29
C ILE A 201 11.13 -5.96 20.69
N LYS A 202 12.13 -5.40 19.99
CA LYS A 202 12.59 -4.01 20.24
C LYS A 202 11.46 -2.97 20.11
N VAL A 203 10.53 -3.18 19.18
CA VAL A 203 9.39 -2.27 18.95
C VAL A 203 8.23 -2.53 19.93
N LEU A 204 7.91 -3.80 20.21
CA LEU A 204 6.67 -4.19 20.88
C LEU A 204 6.83 -4.59 22.36
N SER A 205 8.06 -4.68 22.88
CA SER A 205 8.32 -5.12 24.26
C SER A 205 7.76 -4.20 25.36
N GLY A 206 7.42 -2.94 25.02
CA GLY A 206 7.07 -1.91 26.01
C GLY A 206 8.29 -1.39 26.79
N GLN A 207 9.50 -1.81 26.43
CA GLN A 207 10.74 -1.47 27.11
C GLN A 207 11.71 -0.77 26.16
N GLY A 208 12.39 0.26 26.66
CA GLY A 208 13.38 1.02 25.90
C GLY A 208 12.80 2.14 25.03
N ASN A 209 13.70 3.00 24.53
CA ASN A 209 13.34 4.22 23.81
C ASN A 209 12.58 3.92 22.50
N ILE A 210 12.99 2.91 21.73
CA ILE A 210 12.33 2.54 20.47
C ILE A 210 10.87 2.13 20.71
N SER A 211 10.60 1.29 21.71
CA SER A 211 9.24 0.86 22.02
C SER A 211 8.38 2.02 22.52
N TYR A 212 8.91 2.85 23.42
CA TYR A 212 8.23 4.07 23.88
C TYR A 212 7.88 5.00 22.71
N THR A 213 8.84 5.25 21.81
CA THR A 213 8.64 6.06 20.59
C THR A 213 7.54 5.50 19.72
N PHE A 214 7.54 4.18 19.49
CA PHE A 214 6.52 3.51 18.69
C PHE A 214 5.11 3.72 19.25
N PHE A 215 4.90 3.49 20.55
CA PHE A 215 3.56 3.63 21.14
C PHE A 215 3.08 5.08 21.17
N GLU A 216 3.96 6.04 21.43
CA GLU A 216 3.61 7.47 21.40
C GLU A 216 3.26 7.95 19.98
N ILE A 217 4.03 7.52 18.97
CA ILE A 217 3.75 7.83 17.57
C ILE A 217 2.49 7.11 17.09
N LEU A 218 2.26 5.85 17.49
CA LEU A 218 1.05 5.08 17.18
C LEU A 218 -0.18 5.80 17.74
N LYS A 219 -0.13 6.20 19.01
CA LYS A 219 -1.21 6.98 19.65
C LYS A 219 -1.46 8.28 18.92
N TRP A 220 -0.43 9.05 18.62
CA TRP A 220 -0.57 10.28 17.84
C TRP A 220 -1.12 10.01 16.44
N THR A 221 -0.70 8.93 15.77
CA THR A 221 -1.19 8.57 14.43
C THR A 221 -2.70 8.32 14.42
N PHE A 222 -3.23 7.66 15.45
CA PHE A 222 -4.68 7.48 15.60
C PHE A 222 -5.41 8.76 15.97
N VAL A 223 -4.86 9.56 16.88
CA VAL A 223 -5.43 10.88 17.24
C VAL A 223 -5.50 11.77 16.01
N TRP A 224 -4.39 11.85 15.27
CA TRP A 224 -4.30 12.53 13.99
C TRP A 224 -5.34 12.04 13.01
N ALA A 225 -5.39 10.73 12.72
CA ALA A 225 -6.31 10.16 11.75
C ALA A 225 -7.77 10.43 12.12
N PHE A 226 -8.10 10.37 13.41
CA PHE A 226 -9.43 10.70 13.91
C PHE A 226 -9.77 12.17 13.66
N PHE A 227 -8.95 13.11 14.14
CA PHE A 227 -9.24 14.55 13.99
C PHE A 227 -9.18 15.00 12.53
N ALA A 228 -8.22 14.51 11.75
CA ALA A 228 -8.10 14.80 10.33
C ALA A 228 -9.35 14.34 9.55
N THR A 229 -9.86 13.14 9.81
CA THR A 229 -11.08 12.66 9.14
C THR A 229 -12.33 13.36 9.68
N PHE A 230 -12.49 13.41 11.00
CA PHE A 230 -13.68 13.94 11.65
C PHE A 230 -13.89 15.42 11.35
N LEU A 231 -12.86 16.26 11.54
CA LEU A 231 -12.99 17.70 11.34
C LEU A 231 -13.19 18.04 9.86
N ASN A 232 -12.43 17.41 8.95
CA ASN A 232 -12.61 17.64 7.51
C ASN A 232 -14.04 17.30 7.06
N TYR A 233 -14.55 16.15 7.50
CA TYR A 233 -15.90 15.73 7.15
C TYR A 233 -16.97 16.64 7.74
N VAL A 234 -16.93 16.89 9.05
CA VAL A 234 -17.95 17.68 9.75
C VAL A 234 -17.95 19.12 9.23
N LEU A 235 -16.79 19.75 9.13
CA LEU A 235 -16.68 21.13 8.66
C LEU A 235 -16.95 21.24 7.16
N GLY A 236 -16.55 20.24 6.36
CA GLY A 236 -16.89 20.16 4.94
C GLY A 236 -18.39 20.03 4.70
N MET A 237 -19.08 19.14 5.43
CA MET A 237 -20.52 18.98 5.36
C MET A 237 -21.24 20.25 5.82
N LEU A 238 -20.80 20.87 6.92
CA LEU A 238 -21.36 22.12 7.41
C LEU A 238 -21.23 23.23 6.37
N LEU A 239 -20.05 23.35 5.75
CA LEU A 239 -19.82 24.32 4.69
C LEU A 239 -20.69 24.04 3.45
N ALA A 240 -20.84 22.78 3.06
CA ALA A 240 -21.72 22.37 1.96
C ALA A 240 -23.19 22.75 2.25
N MET A 241 -23.66 22.50 3.46
CA MET A 241 -25.02 22.89 3.89
C MET A 241 -25.20 24.41 3.85
N LEU A 242 -24.23 25.17 4.36
CA LEU A 242 -24.28 26.64 4.37
C LEU A 242 -24.39 27.18 2.94
N ILE A 243 -23.52 26.75 2.02
CA ILE A 243 -23.53 27.21 0.63
C ILE A 243 -24.85 26.87 -0.08
N ASN A 244 -25.42 25.69 0.24
CA ASN A 244 -26.66 25.23 -0.40
C ASN A 244 -27.94 25.77 0.26
N ALA A 245 -27.86 26.46 1.40
CA ALA A 245 -29.03 27.00 2.10
C ALA A 245 -29.88 27.94 1.23
N LYS A 246 -31.20 28.00 1.50
CA LYS A 246 -32.19 28.76 0.70
C LYS A 246 -31.93 30.27 0.67
N GLY A 247 -31.21 30.83 1.65
CA GLY A 247 -30.92 32.28 1.76
C GLY A 247 -29.61 32.76 1.13
N ILE A 248 -28.72 31.86 0.70
CA ILE A 248 -27.41 32.26 0.16
C ILE A 248 -27.52 32.66 -1.31
N LYS A 249 -27.16 33.91 -1.60
CA LYS A 249 -27.01 34.45 -2.96
C LYS A 249 -25.63 34.13 -3.52
N ILE A 250 -25.52 34.04 -4.85
CA ILE A 250 -24.26 33.83 -5.58
C ILE A 250 -23.52 32.56 -5.13
N LYS A 251 -24.23 31.44 -4.95
CA LYS A 251 -23.69 30.14 -4.48
C LYS A 251 -22.44 29.69 -5.23
N LYS A 252 -22.39 29.95 -6.55
CA LYS A 252 -21.22 29.64 -7.40
C LYS A 252 -19.95 30.35 -6.92
N PHE A 253 -20.03 31.62 -6.53
CA PHE A 253 -18.88 32.39 -6.05
C PHE A 253 -18.32 31.82 -4.76
N TRP A 254 -19.18 31.57 -3.76
CA TRP A 254 -18.77 30.96 -2.50
C TRP A 254 -18.12 29.59 -2.70
N ARG A 255 -18.74 28.74 -3.52
CA ARG A 255 -18.18 27.44 -3.88
C ARG A 255 -16.80 27.58 -4.54
N THR A 256 -16.63 28.53 -5.47
CA THR A 256 -15.34 28.79 -6.14
C THR A 256 -14.26 29.25 -5.16
N ILE A 257 -14.57 30.13 -4.20
CA ILE A 257 -13.59 30.59 -3.18
C ILE A 257 -13.04 29.40 -2.40
N PHE A 258 -13.88 28.46 -1.96
CA PHE A 258 -13.37 27.33 -1.19
C PHE A 258 -12.64 26.32 -2.08
N ILE A 259 -13.07 26.10 -3.33
CA ILE A 259 -12.39 25.21 -4.27
C ILE A 259 -11.01 25.74 -4.67
N ILE A 260 -10.79 27.06 -4.72
CA ILE A 260 -9.49 27.60 -5.14
C ILE A 260 -8.34 27.14 -4.23
N THR A 261 -8.64 26.85 -2.97
CA THR A 261 -7.66 26.37 -1.98
C THR A 261 -7.09 25.00 -2.34
N ILE A 262 -7.85 24.17 -3.08
CA ILE A 262 -7.40 22.86 -3.58
C ILE A 262 -6.98 22.89 -5.06
N ALA A 263 -7.18 24.03 -5.75
CA ALA A 263 -6.66 24.23 -7.10
C ALA A 263 -5.14 24.45 -7.09
N VAL A 264 -4.61 25.02 -6.00
CA VAL A 264 -3.17 25.11 -5.77
C VAL A 264 -2.63 23.74 -5.35
N PRO A 265 -1.53 23.23 -5.95
CA PRO A 265 -0.93 21.97 -5.55
C PRO A 265 -0.64 21.94 -4.05
N GLN A 266 -1.09 20.89 -3.36
CA GLN A 266 -1.03 20.79 -1.91
C GLN A 266 0.39 21.03 -1.34
N PHE A 267 1.43 20.55 -2.04
CA PHE A 267 2.80 20.71 -1.55
C PHE A 267 3.25 22.17 -1.52
N VAL A 268 2.82 23.00 -2.48
CA VAL A 268 3.15 24.43 -2.53
C VAL A 268 2.53 25.11 -1.31
N SER A 269 1.25 24.86 -1.07
CA SER A 269 0.52 25.45 0.04
C SER A 269 1.11 25.07 1.40
N LEU A 270 1.50 23.80 1.59
CA LEU A 270 2.10 23.33 2.84
C LEU A 270 3.50 23.92 3.09
N LEU A 271 4.34 24.01 2.05
CA LEU A 271 5.66 24.62 2.17
C LEU A 271 5.59 26.12 2.44
N LEU A 272 4.64 26.83 1.81
CA LEU A 272 4.37 28.23 2.11
C LEU A 272 3.91 28.39 3.57
N MET A 273 2.98 27.56 4.04
CA MET A 273 2.52 27.59 5.44
C MET A 273 3.66 27.28 6.42
N ARG A 274 4.56 26.34 6.11
CA ARG A 274 5.75 26.08 6.93
C ARG A 274 6.60 27.33 7.13
N ASN A 275 6.86 28.07 6.05
CA ASN A 275 7.66 29.29 6.12
C ASN A 275 6.90 30.44 6.81
N LEU A 276 5.60 30.57 6.55
CA LEU A 276 4.72 31.56 7.16
C LEU A 276 4.67 31.38 8.69
N LEU A 277 4.56 30.14 9.14
CA LEU A 277 4.35 29.74 10.54
C LEU A 277 5.65 29.43 11.29
N ALA A 278 6.81 29.63 10.66
CA ALA A 278 8.09 29.54 11.35
C ALA A 278 8.16 30.57 12.50
N ASP A 279 9.02 30.33 13.49
CA ASP A 279 9.16 31.26 14.63
C ASP A 279 9.54 32.68 14.18
N GLN A 280 10.30 32.80 13.08
CA GLN A 280 10.65 34.07 12.40
C GLN A 280 9.87 34.27 11.08
N GLY A 281 8.78 33.54 10.91
CA GLY A 281 7.93 33.61 9.73
C GLY A 281 7.15 34.92 9.67
N SER A 282 6.67 35.27 8.47
CA SER A 282 6.01 36.56 8.23
C SER A 282 4.73 36.75 9.04
N LEU A 283 4.04 35.68 9.48
CA LEU A 283 2.90 35.81 10.38
C LEU A 283 3.32 36.34 11.76
N ASN A 284 4.35 35.75 12.36
CA ASN A 284 4.88 36.24 13.65
C ASN A 284 5.43 37.66 13.51
N VAL A 285 6.17 37.96 12.44
CA VAL A 285 6.68 39.31 12.17
C VAL A 285 5.55 40.33 12.06
N PHE A 286 4.48 40.00 11.34
CA PHE A 286 3.30 40.86 11.22
C PHE A 286 2.63 41.09 12.57
N LEU A 287 2.36 40.01 13.33
CA LEU A 287 1.71 40.11 14.63
C LEU A 287 2.54 40.90 15.66
N MET A 288 3.86 40.72 15.65
CA MET A 288 4.78 41.50 16.50
C MET A 288 4.82 42.97 16.10
N ASN A 289 4.95 43.27 14.81
CA ASN A 289 4.97 44.66 14.31
C ASN A 289 3.65 45.40 14.51
N SER A 290 2.53 44.67 14.52
CA SER A 290 1.20 45.25 14.81
C SER A 290 0.96 45.55 16.29
N GLY A 291 1.88 45.16 17.19
CA GLY A 291 1.72 45.31 18.63
C GLY A 291 0.75 44.30 19.27
N LEU A 292 0.24 43.32 18.51
CA LEU A 292 -0.66 42.28 19.02
C LEU A 292 0.08 41.21 19.83
N LEU A 293 1.39 41.05 19.61
CA LEU A 293 2.23 40.08 20.33
C LEU A 293 3.57 40.70 20.74
N ASN A 294 4.00 40.42 21.97
CA ASN A 294 5.33 40.78 22.47
C ASN A 294 6.40 39.71 22.15
N THR A 295 5.96 38.47 21.93
CA THR A 295 6.83 37.31 21.66
C THR A 295 6.23 36.46 20.55
N PRO A 296 7.06 35.84 19.68
CA PRO A 296 6.55 35.03 18.58
C PRO A 296 5.82 33.78 19.12
N ILE A 297 4.72 33.40 18.47
CA ILE A 297 4.05 32.14 18.74
C ILE A 297 4.86 31.02 18.09
N ARG A 298 5.19 30.01 18.89
CA ARG A 298 6.02 28.87 18.47
C ARG A 298 5.18 27.79 17.79
N PHE A 299 4.50 28.14 16.70
CA PHE A 299 3.51 27.27 16.04
C PHE A 299 4.05 25.88 15.70
N LEU A 300 5.29 25.79 15.22
CA LEU A 300 5.92 24.53 14.79
C LEU A 300 7.00 24.03 15.77
N SER A 301 7.51 24.89 16.64
CA SER A 301 8.59 24.58 17.58
C SER A 301 8.10 24.10 18.95
N ASP A 302 6.89 24.48 19.37
CA ASP A 302 6.26 23.91 20.56
C ASP A 302 5.55 22.58 20.20
N PRO A 303 5.78 21.47 20.92
CA PRO A 303 5.20 20.17 20.59
C PRO A 303 3.66 20.13 20.52
N THR A 304 3.00 20.85 21.42
CA THR A 304 1.53 20.82 21.51
C THR A 304 0.92 21.70 20.44
N LEU A 305 1.46 22.92 20.29
CA LEU A 305 1.05 23.83 19.22
C LEU A 305 1.35 23.26 17.84
N ALA A 306 2.46 22.53 17.65
CA ALA A 306 2.76 21.87 16.38
C ALA A 306 1.67 20.86 16.02
N LYS A 307 1.26 20.00 16.96
CA LYS A 307 0.15 19.05 16.76
C LYS A 307 -1.16 19.75 16.38
N ILE A 308 -1.50 20.81 17.09
CA ILE A 308 -2.72 21.61 16.84
C ILE A 308 -2.63 22.29 15.46
N THR A 309 -1.50 22.92 15.16
CA THR A 309 -1.25 23.65 13.91
C THR A 309 -1.36 22.72 12.71
N VAL A 310 -0.77 21.53 12.78
CA VAL A 310 -0.87 20.55 11.69
C VAL A 310 -2.33 20.14 11.45
N ILE A 311 -3.14 19.94 12.51
CA ILE A 311 -4.58 19.63 12.36
C ILE A 311 -5.33 20.80 11.69
N ILE A 312 -5.05 22.04 12.11
CA ILE A 312 -5.69 23.24 11.54
C ILE A 312 -5.34 23.39 10.06
N ILE A 313 -4.06 23.24 9.69
CA ILE A 313 -3.64 23.36 8.30
C ILE A 313 -4.20 22.21 7.46
N ASN A 314 -4.31 21.00 8.02
CA ASN A 314 -5.01 19.89 7.36
C ASN A 314 -6.49 20.17 7.13
N CYS A 315 -7.16 20.85 8.08
CA CYS A 315 -8.54 21.30 7.88
C CYS A 315 -8.63 22.27 6.70
N TRP A 316 -7.70 23.22 6.60
CA TRP A 316 -7.70 24.20 5.52
C TRP A 316 -7.55 23.55 4.13
N VAL A 317 -6.69 22.53 3.96
CA VAL A 317 -6.60 21.80 2.68
C VAL A 317 -7.68 20.72 2.49
N GLY A 318 -8.22 20.13 3.56
CA GLY A 318 -9.09 18.97 3.51
C GLY A 318 -10.59 19.26 3.48
N ILE A 319 -11.04 20.35 4.13
CA ILE A 319 -12.44 20.78 4.15
C ILE A 319 -13.03 20.97 2.74
N PRO A 320 -12.34 21.60 1.78
CA PRO A 320 -12.89 21.81 0.44
C PRO A 320 -13.18 20.50 -0.31
N TYR A 321 -12.33 19.48 -0.17
CA TYR A 321 -12.60 18.15 -0.74
C TYR A 321 -13.85 17.51 -0.10
N SER A 322 -13.96 17.58 1.22
CA SER A 322 -15.12 17.04 1.95
C SER A 322 -16.41 17.80 1.60
N MET A 323 -16.33 19.13 1.46
CA MET A 323 -17.43 19.99 1.01
C MET A 323 -17.92 19.58 -0.38
N LEU A 324 -17.02 19.32 -1.33
CA LEU A 324 -17.39 18.90 -2.69
C LEU A 324 -18.17 17.58 -2.71
N ILE A 325 -17.64 16.57 -2.00
CA ILE A 325 -18.23 15.23 -1.94
C ILE A 325 -19.59 15.29 -1.24
N THR A 326 -19.66 15.95 -0.08
CA THR A 326 -20.90 16.06 0.71
C THR A 326 -21.95 16.91 0.01
N SER A 327 -21.56 17.94 -0.77
CA SER A 327 -22.52 18.73 -1.57
C SER A 327 -23.29 17.87 -2.58
N GLY A 328 -22.62 16.93 -3.26
CA GLY A 328 -23.28 16.05 -4.22
C GLY A 328 -24.24 15.06 -3.56
N ILE A 329 -23.88 14.57 -2.37
CA ILE A 329 -24.71 13.61 -1.61
C ILE A 329 -25.92 14.30 -0.98
N LEU A 330 -25.75 15.52 -0.46
CA LEU A 330 -26.84 16.32 0.10
C LEU A 330 -27.96 16.59 -0.91
N MET A 331 -27.62 16.70 -2.21
CA MET A 331 -28.61 16.89 -3.28
C MET A 331 -29.45 15.64 -3.55
N ASN A 332 -29.03 14.46 -3.09
CA ASN A 332 -29.74 13.20 -3.28
C ASN A 332 -30.67 12.85 -2.11
N ILE A 333 -30.76 13.70 -1.07
CA ILE A 333 -31.71 13.47 0.03
C ILE A 333 -33.12 13.78 -0.49
N PRO A 334 -34.07 12.82 -0.41
CA PRO A 334 -35.43 13.04 -0.85
C PRO A 334 -36.07 14.27 -0.16
N GLN A 335 -36.69 15.14 -0.96
CA GLN A 335 -37.21 16.42 -0.49
C GLN A 335 -38.48 16.27 0.38
N ASP A 336 -39.25 15.21 0.13
CA ASP A 336 -40.44 14.80 0.89
C ASP A 336 -40.14 14.52 2.37
N MET A 337 -38.95 14.01 2.70
CA MET A 337 -38.51 13.87 4.09
C MET A 337 -38.43 15.21 4.82
N TYR A 338 -37.95 16.25 4.15
CA TYR A 338 -37.85 17.60 4.72
C TYR A 338 -39.22 18.28 4.79
N GLU A 339 -40.07 18.08 3.78
CA GLU A 339 -41.43 18.63 3.75
C GLU A 339 -42.30 18.02 4.85
N SER A 340 -42.22 16.70 5.05
CA SER A 340 -42.91 16.01 6.15
C SER A 340 -42.46 16.54 7.51
N ALA A 341 -41.15 16.75 7.68
CA ALA A 341 -40.63 17.32 8.92
C ALA A 341 -41.04 18.80 9.14
N ASP A 342 -41.21 19.57 8.06
CA ASP A 342 -41.74 20.94 8.15
C ASP A 342 -43.21 20.95 8.58
N ILE A 343 -44.02 19.99 8.12
CA ILE A 343 -45.41 19.79 8.58
C ILE A 343 -45.44 19.44 10.07
N ASP A 344 -44.51 18.60 10.53
CA ASP A 344 -44.37 18.24 11.95
C ASP A 344 -43.74 19.33 12.84
N GLY A 345 -43.44 20.51 12.28
CA GLY A 345 -42.87 21.65 13.03
C GLY A 345 -41.40 21.46 13.43
N ALA A 346 -40.66 20.58 12.74
CA ALA A 346 -39.27 20.29 13.07
C ALA A 346 -38.33 21.48 12.81
N THR A 347 -37.57 21.88 13.83
CA THR A 347 -36.55 22.93 13.69
C THR A 347 -35.38 22.46 12.80
N PRO A 348 -34.58 23.39 12.22
CA PRO A 348 -33.41 23.03 11.40
C PRO A 348 -32.43 22.07 12.09
N TRP A 349 -32.25 22.19 13.40
CA TRP A 349 -31.41 21.29 14.19
C TRP A 349 -31.98 19.87 14.28
N ILE A 350 -33.30 19.75 14.45
CA ILE A 350 -33.98 18.44 14.45
C ILE A 350 -33.83 17.80 13.08
N LYS A 351 -34.11 18.54 11.99
CA LYS A 351 -33.94 18.05 10.61
C LYS A 351 -32.50 17.60 10.35
N PHE A 352 -31.50 18.38 10.79
CA PHE A 352 -30.10 17.97 10.69
C PHE A 352 -29.82 16.67 11.44
N LYS A 353 -30.19 16.57 12.73
CA LYS A 353 -29.85 15.42 13.58
C LYS A 353 -30.63 14.15 13.22
N LYS A 354 -31.86 14.28 12.72
CA LYS A 354 -32.79 13.15 12.47
C LYS A 354 -32.89 12.74 11.02
N ILE A 355 -32.61 13.63 10.06
CA ILE A 355 -32.70 13.34 8.62
C ILE A 355 -31.31 13.44 7.99
N THR A 356 -30.72 14.64 8.01
CA THR A 356 -29.50 14.90 7.23
C THR A 356 -28.31 14.06 7.72
N LEU A 357 -27.96 14.13 9.00
CA LEU A 357 -26.78 13.46 9.55
C LEU A 357 -26.87 11.92 9.45
N PRO A 358 -27.99 11.27 9.83
CA PRO A 358 -28.12 9.81 9.68
C PRO A 358 -28.05 9.36 8.21
N TYR A 359 -28.70 10.09 7.31
CA TYR A 359 -28.63 9.80 5.87
C TYR A 359 -27.19 9.95 5.36
N MET A 360 -26.54 11.07 5.68
CA MET A 360 -25.18 11.35 5.27
C MET A 360 -24.20 10.29 5.78
N LEU A 361 -24.27 9.90 7.06
CA LEU A 361 -23.40 8.87 7.63
C LEU A 361 -23.62 7.51 6.97
N SER A 362 -24.85 7.14 6.65
CA SER A 362 -25.16 5.87 5.97
C SER A 362 -24.53 5.82 4.58
N VAL A 363 -24.64 6.90 3.81
CA VAL A 363 -24.08 6.98 2.44
C VAL A 363 -22.56 7.17 2.45
N THR A 364 -22.02 7.94 3.40
CA THR A 364 -20.59 8.30 3.43
C THR A 364 -19.72 7.40 4.31
N ALA A 365 -20.27 6.40 4.98
CA ALA A 365 -19.50 5.49 5.83
C ALA A 365 -18.28 4.87 5.10
N PRO A 366 -18.39 4.32 3.87
CA PRO A 366 -17.23 3.78 3.15
C PRO A 366 -16.15 4.85 2.87
N TYR A 367 -16.59 6.07 2.54
CA TYR A 367 -15.70 7.21 2.31
C TYR A 367 -14.97 7.62 3.59
N LEU A 368 -15.68 7.76 4.71
CA LEU A 368 -15.12 8.14 6.01
C LEU A 368 -14.04 7.17 6.47
N ILE A 369 -14.25 5.88 6.27
CA ILE A 369 -13.26 4.88 6.64
C ILE A 369 -12.06 4.98 5.70
N THR A 370 -12.28 5.07 4.39
CA THR A 370 -11.20 5.20 3.42
C THR A 370 -10.34 6.43 3.75
N GLN A 371 -10.96 7.54 4.15
CA GLN A 371 -10.28 8.74 4.65
C GLN A 371 -9.53 8.48 5.95
N PHE A 372 -10.11 7.77 6.91
CA PHE A 372 -9.42 7.42 8.15
C PHE A 372 -8.16 6.56 7.91
N VAL A 373 -8.27 5.51 7.09
CA VAL A 373 -7.13 4.66 6.70
C VAL A 373 -6.10 5.47 5.88
N GLY A 374 -6.57 6.36 5.02
CA GLY A 374 -5.72 7.30 4.28
C GLY A 374 -4.95 8.25 5.22
N ASN A 375 -5.61 8.76 6.27
CA ASN A 375 -5.00 9.68 7.21
C ASN A 375 -3.95 9.05 8.13
N ILE A 376 -4.04 7.74 8.42
CA ILE A 376 -2.96 6.97 9.07
C ILE A 376 -1.66 7.04 8.25
N ASN A 377 -1.78 7.09 6.91
CA ASN A 377 -0.66 7.13 5.97
C ASN A 377 -0.43 8.52 5.37
N ASN A 378 -0.94 9.60 5.99
CA ASN A 378 -0.85 10.94 5.42
C ASN A 378 0.54 11.56 5.61
N PHE A 379 1.47 11.09 4.78
CA PHE A 379 2.86 11.50 4.76
C PHE A 379 3.01 13.00 4.42
N ASN A 380 2.30 13.47 3.40
CA ASN A 380 2.54 14.79 2.79
C ASN A 380 2.33 15.95 3.77
N VAL A 381 1.22 15.96 4.52
CA VAL A 381 0.91 17.07 5.42
C VAL A 381 1.99 17.23 6.48
N ILE A 382 2.38 16.12 7.11
CA ILE A 382 3.33 16.10 8.21
C ILE A 382 4.75 16.39 7.70
N PHE A 383 5.17 15.71 6.64
CA PHE A 383 6.51 15.86 6.09
C PHE A 383 6.77 17.27 5.56
N LEU A 384 5.82 17.85 4.83
CA LEU A 384 6.02 19.16 4.20
C LEU A 384 5.83 20.33 5.18
N LEU A 385 4.93 20.21 6.16
CA LEU A 385 4.64 21.28 7.11
C LEU A 385 5.62 21.32 8.28
N THR A 386 5.86 20.18 8.93
CA THR A 386 6.71 20.11 10.15
C THR A 386 7.96 19.28 9.96
N GLY A 387 8.03 18.45 8.90
CA GLY A 387 9.06 17.41 8.79
C GLY A 387 9.01 16.43 9.97
N GLY A 388 7.85 16.30 10.63
CA GLY A 388 7.67 15.51 11.86
C GLY A 388 8.17 16.16 13.16
N GLY A 389 8.72 17.38 13.11
CA GLY A 389 9.20 18.11 14.29
C GLY A 389 8.09 18.56 15.26
N PRO A 390 8.46 19.20 16.38
CA PRO A 390 9.82 19.43 16.86
C PRO A 390 10.52 18.13 17.28
N LEU A 391 11.85 18.08 17.16
CA LEU A 391 12.64 16.95 17.61
C LEU A 391 12.71 16.90 19.14
N THR A 392 12.90 15.70 19.68
CA THR A 392 12.98 15.46 21.13
C THR A 392 14.02 14.40 21.42
N LEU A 393 14.69 14.48 22.58
CA LEU A 393 15.61 13.45 23.06
C LEU A 393 14.87 12.22 23.61
N GLU A 394 13.57 12.34 23.88
CA GLU A 394 12.74 11.25 24.39
C GLU A 394 12.47 10.18 23.33
N TYR A 395 12.53 10.54 22.05
CA TYR A 395 12.17 9.65 20.94
C TYR A 395 13.40 9.19 20.16
N HIS A 396 13.33 7.97 19.65
CA HIS A 396 14.35 7.38 18.81
C HIS A 396 14.21 7.86 17.37
N GLN A 397 15.02 8.84 16.98
CA GLN A 397 15.09 9.35 15.61
C GLN A 397 13.74 9.83 15.05
N ALA A 398 12.91 10.40 15.92
CA ALA A 398 11.58 10.90 15.59
C ALA A 398 11.33 12.27 16.25
N GLY A 399 10.33 12.99 15.74
CA GLY A 399 9.82 14.21 16.35
C GLY A 399 8.37 14.06 16.83
N LYS A 400 7.87 15.10 17.50
CA LYS A 400 6.60 15.06 18.22
C LYS A 400 5.37 15.04 17.32
N THR A 401 5.48 15.38 16.04
CA THR A 401 4.35 15.31 15.08
C THR A 401 4.45 14.16 14.08
N ASP A 402 5.51 13.35 14.14
CA ASP A 402 5.67 12.21 13.24
C ASP A 402 4.48 11.24 13.34
N LEU A 403 3.98 10.80 12.20
CA LEU A 403 3.15 9.61 12.08
C LEU A 403 4.04 8.40 11.90
N LEU A 404 3.50 7.20 12.06
CA LEU A 404 4.26 5.96 11.80
C LEU A 404 4.89 5.96 10.40
N VAL A 405 4.18 6.47 9.39
CA VAL A 405 4.68 6.54 8.00
C VAL A 405 5.82 7.55 7.83
N THR A 406 5.80 8.70 8.53
CA THR A 406 6.89 9.68 8.43
C THR A 406 8.10 9.26 9.24
N TRP A 407 7.90 8.58 10.37
CA TRP A 407 8.98 7.97 11.13
C TRP A 407 9.65 6.83 10.35
N LEU A 408 8.88 5.95 9.72
CA LEU A 408 9.38 4.91 8.80
C LEU A 408 10.26 5.52 7.70
N TYR A 409 9.79 6.59 7.05
CA TYR A 409 10.56 7.29 6.03
C TYR A 409 11.88 7.84 6.58
N LYS A 410 11.87 8.48 7.75
CA LYS A 410 13.10 8.99 8.38
C LYS A 410 14.09 7.89 8.70
N LEU A 411 13.62 6.78 9.25
CA LEU A 411 14.47 5.62 9.54
C LEU A 411 15.11 5.08 8.25
N THR A 412 14.37 5.05 7.15
CA THR A 412 14.87 4.56 5.86
C THR A 412 15.85 5.51 5.19
N VAL A 413 15.47 6.79 5.05
CA VAL A 413 16.17 7.77 4.19
C VAL A 413 17.25 8.52 4.96
N ASN A 414 16.98 8.93 6.19
CA ASN A 414 17.91 9.74 6.98
C ASN A 414 18.83 8.88 7.85
N GLN A 415 18.30 7.81 8.44
CA GLN A 415 19.03 7.00 9.43
C GLN A 415 19.55 5.68 8.87
N LYS A 416 19.12 5.26 7.68
CA LYS A 416 19.48 3.97 7.05
C LYS A 416 19.20 2.74 7.95
N ASP A 417 18.22 2.83 8.84
CA ASP A 417 17.73 1.71 9.64
C ASP A 417 16.55 1.03 8.93
N TYR A 418 16.88 0.22 7.93
CA TYR A 418 15.91 -0.48 7.09
C TYR A 418 15.19 -1.59 7.86
N SER A 419 15.87 -2.23 8.81
CA SER A 419 15.31 -3.31 9.63
C SER A 419 14.17 -2.81 10.53
N LEU A 420 14.40 -1.71 11.26
CA LEU A 420 13.39 -1.11 12.12
C LEU A 420 12.25 -0.49 11.28
N ALA A 421 12.58 0.20 10.20
CA ALA A 421 11.60 0.75 9.27
C ALA A 421 10.68 -0.34 8.69
N SER A 422 11.23 -1.51 8.37
CA SER A 422 10.46 -2.64 7.83
C SER A 422 9.49 -3.21 8.86
N VAL A 423 9.86 -3.30 10.15
CA VAL A 423 8.93 -3.69 11.23
C VAL A 423 7.77 -2.71 11.32
N ILE A 424 8.06 -1.40 11.32
CA ILE A 424 7.03 -0.35 11.37
C ILE A 424 6.13 -0.45 10.13
N GLY A 425 6.69 -0.69 8.95
CA GLY A 425 5.95 -0.88 7.70
C GLY A 425 4.99 -2.05 7.74
N ILE A 426 5.42 -3.20 8.29
CA ILE A 426 4.56 -4.36 8.51
C ILE A 426 3.41 -4.01 9.46
N ILE A 427 3.69 -3.30 10.56
CA ILE A 427 2.66 -2.91 11.53
C ILE A 427 1.64 -1.97 10.90
N ILE A 428 2.08 -0.95 10.14
CA ILE A 428 1.19 -0.05 9.39
C ILE A 428 0.32 -0.87 8.43
N PHE A 429 0.92 -1.79 7.67
CA PHE A 429 0.19 -2.67 6.76
C PHE A 429 -0.87 -3.51 7.49
N VAL A 430 -0.50 -4.16 8.60
CA VAL A 430 -1.44 -4.99 9.39
C VAL A 430 -2.59 -4.14 9.94
N ILE A 431 -2.31 -2.95 10.49
CA ILE A 431 -3.34 -2.04 11.01
C ILE A 431 -4.29 -1.62 9.89
N THR A 432 -3.74 -1.13 8.78
CA THR A 432 -4.53 -0.59 7.65
C THR A 432 -5.32 -1.68 6.92
N ALA A 433 -4.74 -2.86 6.72
CA ALA A 433 -5.42 -4.01 6.13
C ALA A 433 -6.54 -4.52 7.03
N THR A 434 -6.30 -4.63 8.35
CA THR A 434 -7.32 -5.08 9.31
C THR A 434 -8.49 -4.10 9.35
N LEU A 435 -8.22 -2.80 9.47
CA LEU A 435 -9.27 -1.77 9.46
C LEU A 435 -10.06 -1.79 8.16
N SER A 436 -9.39 -1.87 7.02
CA SER A 436 -10.05 -1.94 5.70
C SER A 436 -10.94 -3.18 5.60
N LEU A 437 -10.46 -4.36 6.01
CA LEU A 437 -11.23 -5.61 5.97
C LEU A 437 -12.47 -5.58 6.87
N VAL A 438 -12.34 -5.08 8.09
CA VAL A 438 -13.47 -4.93 9.03
C VAL A 438 -14.54 -4.05 8.40
N VAL A 439 -14.13 -3.01 7.68
CA VAL A 439 -15.05 -2.07 7.06
C VAL A 439 -15.73 -2.64 5.85
N PHE A 440 -14.98 -3.21 4.91
CA PHE A 440 -15.56 -3.84 3.72
C PHE A 440 -16.62 -4.87 4.10
N ARG A 441 -16.38 -5.65 5.17
CA ARG A 441 -17.38 -6.59 5.69
C ARG A 441 -18.64 -5.90 6.21
N LYS A 442 -18.52 -4.81 6.98
CA LYS A 442 -19.68 -4.09 7.52
C LYS A 442 -20.49 -3.40 6.42
N VAL A 443 -19.84 -2.80 5.44
CA VAL A 443 -20.50 -2.13 4.30
C VAL A 443 -21.29 -3.15 3.48
N MET A 444 -20.66 -4.26 3.09
CA MET A 444 -21.34 -5.34 2.33
C MET A 444 -22.48 -5.99 3.12
N SER A 445 -22.40 -6.01 4.46
CA SER A 445 -23.51 -6.49 5.29
C SER A 445 -24.69 -5.52 5.28
N SER A 446 -24.42 -4.21 5.35
CA SER A 446 -25.46 -3.19 5.31
C SER A 446 -26.19 -3.15 3.96
N GLU A 447 -25.48 -3.30 2.84
CA GLU A 447 -26.10 -3.36 1.50
C GLU A 447 -27.05 -4.56 1.33
N ARG A 448 -26.79 -5.68 2.05
CA ARG A 448 -27.67 -6.86 2.05
C ARG A 448 -28.91 -6.73 2.94
N GLU A 449 -28.95 -5.77 3.84
CA GLU A 449 -30.11 -5.50 4.70
C GLU A 449 -31.09 -4.49 4.06
N PHE A 450 -30.63 -3.73 3.06
CA PHE A 450 -31.42 -2.71 2.35
C PHE A 450 -31.71 -3.04 0.87
N GLY A 451 -31.20 -4.15 0.35
CA GLY A 451 -31.53 -4.69 -0.98
C GLY A 451 -32.29 -6.00 -0.84
#